data_AF-A0A817KXA2-F1
#
_entry.id   AF-A0A817KXA2-F1
#
_cell.length_a   1.000
_cell.length_b   1.000
_cell.length_c   1.000
_cell.angle_alpha   90.00
_cell.angle_beta   90.00
_cell.angle_gamma   90.00
#
_symmetry.space_group_name_H-M   'P 1'
#
loop_
_entity.id
_entity.type
_entity.pdbx_description
1 polymer ?
#
loop_
_entity_poly.entity_id
_entity_poly.type
_entity_poly.pdbx_seq_one_letter_code
_entity_poly.pdbx_strand_id
1 'polypeptide(L)'
;MEFIVIVVLALIACIQAAPSSPVIDKSWGEPRGSTLTEGIKCVFLVGPFDCAKAKTDADNAAAEARQSYPADTLHNGIGDAFRHCYWNALMTISIGRDQAKKVADLHEDNNTTGPYNERVMDLTNNEIGRQLGSESKTADEAREKCNANVRSGYLQLAP
;
A
#
# COMPACT_ATOMS: atom_id res chain seq x y z
N MET A 1 -48.94 24.54 -27.52
CA MET A 1 -47.49 24.32 -27.40
C MET A 1 -47.28 23.60 -26.07
N GLU A 2 -47.57 22.29 -25.93
CA GLU A 2 -46.89 21.15 -26.58
C GLU A 2 -45.36 21.31 -26.42
N PHE A 3 -44.54 20.51 -25.73
CA PHE A 3 -44.46 19.05 -25.46
C PHE A 3 -43.64 18.83 -24.14
N ILE A 4 -44.04 17.96 -23.22
CA ILE A 4 -43.54 16.58 -22.99
C ILE A 4 -42.07 16.45 -22.52
N VAL A 5 -41.93 16.07 -21.24
CA VAL A 5 -41.14 14.94 -20.69
C VAL A 5 -40.02 14.37 -21.58
N ILE A 6 -38.76 14.66 -21.26
CA ILE A 6 -37.60 13.75 -21.44
C ILE A 6 -36.68 13.99 -20.23
N VAL A 7 -36.86 13.23 -19.15
CA VAL A 7 -36.03 12.05 -18.81
C VAL A 7 -34.61 12.45 -18.43
N VAL A 8 -34.37 12.47 -17.11
CA VAL A 8 -33.21 11.87 -16.43
C VAL A 8 -32.25 11.17 -17.40
N LEU A 9 -31.22 11.86 -17.89
CA LEU A 9 -30.09 11.27 -18.60
C LEU A 9 -29.03 12.36 -18.86
N ALA A 10 -28.09 12.51 -17.92
CA ALA A 10 -26.69 12.85 -18.17
C ALA A 10 -25.94 13.14 -16.85
N LEU A 11 -25.95 12.19 -15.90
CA LEU A 11 -24.93 12.09 -14.85
C LEU A 11 -23.79 11.14 -15.29
N ILE A 12 -23.58 11.01 -16.59
CA ILE A 12 -22.51 10.20 -17.16
C ILE A 12 -21.84 11.05 -18.23
N ALA A 13 -20.95 11.92 -17.78
CA ALA A 13 -19.93 12.49 -18.64
C ALA A 13 -18.62 12.46 -17.86
N CYS A 14 -17.89 11.38 -18.12
CA CYS A 14 -16.45 11.34 -18.12
C CYS A 14 -15.79 11.62 -16.77
N ILE A 15 -15.75 10.57 -15.94
CA ILE A 15 -14.46 10.17 -15.37
C ILE A 15 -13.51 10.10 -16.57
N GLN A 16 -12.76 11.17 -16.81
CA GLN A 16 -11.57 11.07 -17.63
C GLN A 16 -10.76 9.99 -16.93
N ALA A 17 -10.72 8.80 -17.54
CA ALA A 17 -9.71 7.83 -17.24
C ALA A 17 -8.39 8.58 -17.39
N ALA A 18 -7.80 8.96 -16.26
CA ALA A 18 -6.45 9.47 -16.25
C ALA A 18 -5.62 8.38 -16.94
N PRO A 19 -4.80 8.73 -17.95
CA PRO A 19 -3.96 7.73 -18.58
C PRO A 19 -3.06 7.16 -17.49
N SER A 20 -3.31 5.91 -17.11
CA SER A 20 -2.43 5.14 -16.25
C SER A 20 -1.14 4.96 -17.03
N SER A 21 -0.23 5.92 -16.91
CA SER A 21 1.17 5.70 -17.19
C SER A 21 1.58 4.45 -16.41
N PRO A 22 2.41 3.56 -16.97
CA PRO A 22 2.92 2.43 -16.20
C PRO A 22 3.93 3.00 -15.19
N VAL A 23 3.41 3.50 -14.07
CA VAL A 23 4.21 3.70 -12.88
C VAL A 23 4.48 2.30 -12.36
N ILE A 24 5.72 1.85 -12.47
CA ILE A 24 6.19 0.62 -11.82
C ILE A 24 6.15 0.90 -10.31
N ASP A 25 4.97 0.80 -9.69
CA ASP A 25 4.86 0.81 -8.24
C ASP A 25 5.24 -0.57 -7.68
N LYS A 26 5.78 -0.63 -6.47
CA LYS A 26 6.07 -1.90 -5.79
C LYS A 26 4.81 -2.38 -5.07
N SER A 27 3.71 -2.58 -5.79
CA SER A 27 2.52 -3.23 -5.23
C SER A 27 2.80 -4.71 -5.03
N TRP A 28 2.17 -5.30 -4.02
CA TRP A 28 2.23 -6.74 -3.77
C TRP A 28 1.74 -7.49 -5.00
N GLY A 29 2.64 -8.20 -5.68
CA GLY A 29 2.37 -8.85 -6.97
C GLY A 29 2.99 -8.18 -8.21
N GLU A 30 3.85 -7.18 -8.07
CA GLU A 30 4.55 -6.52 -9.20
C GLU A 30 5.90 -7.22 -9.57
N PRO A 31 6.44 -7.04 -10.80
CA PRO A 31 7.33 -8.00 -11.47
C PRO A 31 8.77 -8.16 -10.95
N ARG A 32 9.12 -7.69 -9.75
CA ARG A 32 10.49 -7.86 -9.21
C ARG A 32 10.68 -9.12 -8.37
N GLY A 33 9.64 -9.93 -8.20
CA GLY A 33 9.67 -11.29 -7.63
C GLY A 33 8.56 -12.17 -8.22
N SER A 34 8.78 -13.48 -8.36
CA SER A 34 7.73 -14.36 -8.89
C SER A 34 6.54 -14.42 -7.91
N THR A 35 5.45 -13.77 -8.30
CA THR A 35 4.19 -13.59 -7.55
C THR A 35 3.64 -14.89 -6.98
N LEU A 36 3.78 -16.00 -7.71
CA LEU A 36 3.37 -17.33 -7.28
C LEU A 36 4.21 -17.83 -6.08
N THR A 37 5.52 -17.60 -6.09
CA THR A 37 6.42 -18.05 -5.02
C THR A 37 6.20 -17.24 -3.74
N GLU A 38 6.01 -15.93 -3.85
CA GLU A 38 5.69 -15.08 -2.70
C GLU A 38 4.36 -15.48 -2.05
N GLY A 39 3.31 -15.66 -2.86
CA GLY A 39 2.00 -16.08 -2.38
C GLY A 39 2.04 -17.43 -1.68
N ILE A 40 2.71 -18.44 -2.27
CA ILE A 40 2.86 -19.76 -1.64
C ILE A 40 3.62 -19.65 -0.31
N LYS A 41 4.75 -18.93 -0.27
CA LYS A 41 5.52 -18.73 0.97
C LYS A 41 4.69 -18.01 2.04
N CYS A 42 3.92 -17.01 1.66
CA CYS A 42 3.01 -16.29 2.54
C CYS A 42 1.96 -17.22 3.17
N VAL A 43 1.33 -18.09 2.38
CA VAL A 43 0.39 -19.12 2.88
C VAL A 43 1.08 -20.06 3.89
N PHE A 44 2.32 -20.47 3.65
CA PHE A 44 3.07 -21.28 4.62
C PHE A 44 3.47 -20.52 5.89
N LEU A 45 3.73 -19.21 5.80
CA LEU A 45 4.19 -18.39 6.94
C LEU A 45 3.07 -17.98 7.89
N VAL A 46 1.90 -17.61 7.36
CA VAL A 46 0.80 -17.01 8.14
C VAL A 46 -0.55 -17.71 7.90
N GLY A 47 -0.60 -18.72 7.04
CA GLY A 47 -1.85 -19.38 6.66
C GLY A 47 -2.60 -18.65 5.54
N PRO A 48 -3.56 -19.34 4.88
CA PRO A 48 -4.20 -18.82 3.67
C PRO A 48 -5.11 -17.61 3.93
N PHE A 49 -5.82 -17.58 5.05
CA PHE A 49 -6.74 -16.49 5.36
C PHE A 49 -6.01 -15.18 5.71
N ASP A 50 -4.97 -15.27 6.54
CA ASP A 50 -4.19 -14.09 6.92
C ASP A 50 -3.29 -13.63 5.77
N CYS A 51 -2.80 -14.54 4.93
CA CYS A 51 -2.14 -14.16 3.69
C CYS A 51 -3.08 -13.39 2.73
N ALA A 52 -4.33 -13.83 2.59
CA ALA A 52 -5.32 -13.13 1.78
C ALA A 52 -5.64 -11.73 2.33
N LYS A 53 -5.78 -11.57 3.65
CA LYS A 53 -5.92 -10.25 4.27
C LYS A 53 -4.71 -9.36 4.02
N ALA A 54 -3.49 -9.90 4.20
CA ALA A 54 -2.27 -9.15 3.98
C ALA A 54 -2.15 -8.64 2.53
N LYS A 55 -2.59 -9.46 1.55
CA LYS A 55 -2.74 -9.02 0.17
C LYS A 55 -3.72 -7.86 0.05
N THR A 56 -4.93 -8.02 0.58
CA THR A 56 -5.97 -6.97 0.51
C THR A 56 -5.49 -5.68 1.15
N ASP A 57 -4.77 -5.76 2.27
CA ASP A 57 -4.17 -4.61 2.93
C ASP A 57 -3.09 -3.93 2.07
N ALA A 58 -2.30 -4.71 1.33
CA ALA A 58 -1.33 -4.16 0.37
C ALA A 58 -2.02 -3.42 -0.77
N ASP A 59 -3.06 -4.02 -1.35
CA ASP A 59 -3.85 -3.43 -2.43
C ASP A 59 -4.51 -2.12 -1.97
N ASN A 60 -5.06 -2.10 -0.74
CA ASN A 60 -5.65 -0.92 -0.12
C ASN A 60 -4.62 0.20 0.13
N ALA A 61 -3.45 -0.14 0.69
CA ALA A 61 -2.40 0.83 0.93
C ALA A 61 -1.85 1.43 -0.37
N ALA A 62 -1.72 0.61 -1.41
CA ALA A 62 -1.30 1.07 -2.73
C ALA A 62 -2.35 1.98 -3.38
N ALA A 63 -3.64 1.64 -3.28
CA ALA A 63 -4.72 2.48 -3.77
C ALA A 63 -4.74 3.85 -3.07
N GLU A 64 -4.63 3.86 -1.74
CA GLU A 64 -4.57 5.08 -0.94
C GLU A 64 -3.35 5.94 -1.30
N ALA A 65 -2.17 5.33 -1.48
CA ALA A 65 -0.97 6.05 -1.88
C ALA A 65 -1.14 6.71 -3.26
N ARG A 66 -1.70 6.00 -4.24
CA ARG A 66 -1.99 6.52 -5.59
C ARG A 66 -3.00 7.67 -5.57
N GLN A 67 -3.94 7.65 -4.63
CA GLN A 67 -4.94 8.71 -4.47
C GLN A 67 -4.36 9.95 -3.77
N SER A 68 -3.46 9.75 -2.81
CA SER A 68 -3.02 10.80 -1.88
C SER A 68 -1.68 11.45 -2.24
N TYR A 69 -0.87 10.85 -3.12
CA TYR A 69 0.48 11.33 -3.45
C TYR A 69 0.74 11.45 -4.96
N PRO A 70 1.65 12.35 -5.38
CA PRO A 70 2.06 12.47 -6.78
C PRO A 70 2.63 11.16 -7.33
N ALA A 71 2.30 10.86 -8.58
CA ALA A 71 2.63 9.58 -9.22
C ALA A 71 4.15 9.28 -9.27
N ASP A 72 4.98 10.31 -9.43
CA ASP A 72 6.44 10.23 -9.43
C ASP A 72 7.06 9.97 -8.05
N THR A 73 6.25 9.98 -6.99
CA THR A 73 6.69 9.71 -5.61
C THR A 73 6.28 8.33 -5.10
N LEU A 74 5.55 7.56 -5.90
CA LEU A 74 5.07 6.22 -5.54
C LEU A 74 6.17 5.16 -5.55
N HIS A 75 7.37 5.51 -6.00
CA HIS A 75 8.56 4.67 -5.92
C HIS A 75 9.71 5.49 -5.35
N ASN A 76 10.32 5.00 -4.27
CA ASN A 76 11.47 5.60 -3.60
C ASN A 76 11.25 7.07 -3.18
N GLY A 77 10.00 7.43 -2.96
CA GLY A 77 9.56 8.79 -2.64
C GLY A 77 8.53 8.82 -1.50
N ILE A 78 7.96 9.99 -1.27
CA ILE A 78 7.02 10.23 -0.18
C ILE A 78 5.76 9.33 -0.22
N GLY A 79 5.23 9.06 -1.42
CA GLY A 79 4.09 8.16 -1.59
C GLY A 79 4.45 6.69 -1.33
N ASP A 80 5.69 6.30 -1.66
CA ASP A 80 6.23 4.97 -1.36
C ASP A 80 6.38 4.77 0.16
N ALA A 81 7.01 5.73 0.84
CA ALA A 81 7.17 5.73 2.28
C ALA A 81 5.82 5.63 3.02
N PHE A 82 4.83 6.39 2.58
CA PHE A 82 3.47 6.29 3.10
C PHE A 82 2.87 4.89 2.85
N ARG A 83 3.00 4.34 1.63
CA ARG A 83 2.45 3.02 1.29
C ARG A 83 2.99 1.94 2.21
N HIS A 84 4.31 1.91 2.45
CA HIS A 84 4.96 0.95 3.32
C HIS A 84 4.50 1.08 4.78
N CYS A 85 4.41 2.31 5.29
CA CYS A 85 3.86 2.59 6.62
C CYS A 85 2.42 2.09 6.73
N TYR A 86 1.55 2.48 5.80
CA TYR A 86 0.12 2.22 5.91
C TYR A 86 -0.19 0.72 5.70
N TRP A 87 0.47 0.05 4.76
CA TRP A 87 0.34 -1.39 4.59
C TRP A 87 0.69 -2.16 5.87
N ASN A 88 1.81 -1.83 6.51
CA ASN A 88 2.21 -2.49 7.75
C ASN A 88 1.29 -2.17 8.93
N ALA A 89 0.70 -0.97 8.95
CA ALA A 89 -0.30 -0.62 9.95
C ALA A 89 -1.59 -1.41 9.75
N LEU A 90 -2.09 -1.55 8.51
CA LEU A 90 -3.25 -2.36 8.17
C LEU A 90 -3.05 -3.82 8.52
N MET A 91 -1.93 -4.41 8.12
CA MET A 91 -1.61 -5.80 8.48
C MET A 91 -1.53 -6.00 9.99
N THR A 92 -0.97 -5.04 10.72
CA THR A 92 -0.90 -5.14 12.18
C THR A 92 -2.29 -5.17 12.81
N ILE A 93 -3.24 -4.42 12.27
CA ILE A 93 -4.64 -4.43 12.71
C ILE A 93 -5.34 -5.74 12.31
N SER A 94 -5.10 -6.25 11.10
CA SER A 94 -5.90 -7.33 10.50
C SER A 94 -5.40 -8.75 10.82
N ILE A 95 -4.08 -8.92 10.96
CA ILE A 95 -3.40 -10.21 11.16
C ILE A 95 -2.40 -10.20 12.33
N GLY A 96 -2.23 -9.05 12.99
CA GLY A 96 -1.32 -8.90 14.13
C GLY A 96 0.12 -8.58 13.72
N ARG A 97 0.83 -7.91 14.63
CA ARG A 97 2.17 -7.35 14.41
C ARG A 97 3.21 -8.38 13.95
N ASP A 98 3.22 -9.56 14.57
CA ASP A 98 4.22 -10.60 14.29
C ASP A 98 4.03 -11.22 12.90
N GLN A 99 2.78 -11.42 12.48
CA GLN A 99 2.47 -11.93 11.15
C GLN A 99 2.71 -10.85 10.09
N ALA A 100 2.34 -9.59 10.38
CA ALA A 100 2.64 -8.45 9.52
C ALA A 100 4.14 -8.34 9.23
N LYS A 101 5.00 -8.52 10.24
CA LYS A 101 6.46 -8.52 10.06
C LYS A 101 6.92 -9.64 9.11
N LYS A 102 6.44 -10.87 9.31
CA LYS A 102 6.83 -12.01 8.45
C LYS A 102 6.45 -11.77 6.98
N VAL A 103 5.27 -11.22 6.73
CA VAL A 103 4.81 -10.93 5.36
C VAL A 103 5.61 -9.79 4.74
N ALA A 104 5.82 -8.69 5.47
CA ALA A 104 6.61 -7.57 4.98
C ALA A 104 8.07 -7.97 4.71
N ASP A 105 8.72 -8.69 5.63
CA ASP A 105 10.09 -9.15 5.44
C ASP A 105 10.21 -10.09 4.22
N LEU A 106 9.23 -11.00 4.04
CA LEU A 106 9.17 -11.87 2.85
C LEU A 106 9.09 -11.05 1.54
N HIS A 107 8.30 -9.97 1.54
CA HIS A 107 8.16 -9.08 0.39
C HIS A 107 9.49 -8.40 0.05
N GLU A 108 10.16 -7.83 1.06
CA GLU A 108 11.47 -7.19 0.86
C GLU A 108 12.57 -8.19 0.47
N ASP A 109 12.54 -9.41 1.01
CA ASP A 109 13.49 -10.48 0.69
C ASP A 109 13.28 -11.07 -0.71
N ASN A 110 12.07 -11.00 -1.27
CA ASN A 110 11.82 -11.41 -2.64
C ASN A 110 12.23 -10.32 -3.65
N ASN A 111 12.43 -9.08 -3.21
CA ASN A 111 12.87 -7.94 -4.04
C ASN A 111 14.40 -7.73 -3.96
N THR A 112 15.20 -8.80 -4.13
CA THR A 112 16.67 -8.76 -3.94
C THR A 112 17.45 -7.97 -4.99
N THR A 113 16.79 -7.42 -6.01
CA THR A 113 17.45 -6.70 -7.13
C THR A 113 17.49 -5.19 -6.93
N GLY A 114 16.80 -4.66 -5.91
CA GLY A 114 16.81 -3.24 -5.57
C GLY A 114 18.13 -2.75 -4.94
N PRO A 115 18.45 -1.45 -5.04
CA PRO A 115 19.53 -0.82 -4.29
C PRO A 115 19.41 -1.05 -2.77
N TYR A 116 20.53 -1.22 -2.05
CA TYR A 116 20.52 -1.47 -0.61
C TYR A 116 19.76 -0.39 0.19
N ASN A 117 19.93 0.87 -0.21
CA ASN A 117 19.30 2.00 0.43
C ASN A 117 17.76 2.01 0.25
N GLU A 118 17.25 1.47 -0.85
CA GLU A 118 15.82 1.29 -1.08
C GLU A 118 15.22 0.33 -0.05
N ARG A 119 15.89 -0.81 0.17
CA ARG A 119 15.47 -1.78 1.17
C ARG A 119 15.50 -1.21 2.61
N VAL A 120 16.46 -0.34 2.92
CA VAL A 120 16.54 0.32 4.23
C VAL A 120 15.33 1.24 4.45
N MET A 121 14.94 2.02 3.44
CA MET A 121 13.75 2.87 3.50
C MET A 121 12.49 2.04 3.71
N ASP A 122 12.32 0.99 2.89
CA ASP A 122 11.15 0.11 2.95
C ASP A 122 11.05 -0.57 4.34
N LEU A 123 12.13 -1.18 4.84
CA LEU A 123 12.16 -1.83 6.16
C LEU A 123 11.91 -0.87 7.32
N THR A 124 12.46 0.35 7.26
CA THR A 124 12.27 1.38 8.28
C THR A 124 10.80 1.80 8.36
N ASN A 125 10.21 2.13 7.22
CA ASN A 125 8.81 2.54 7.16
C ASN A 125 7.85 1.38 7.49
N ASN A 126 8.22 0.14 7.13
CA ASN A 126 7.49 -1.06 7.53
C ASN A 126 7.42 -1.19 9.07
N GLU A 127 8.53 -0.95 9.78
CA GLU A 127 8.55 -1.01 11.24
C GLU A 127 7.73 0.10 11.90
N ILE A 128 7.84 1.33 11.42
CA ILE A 128 7.03 2.46 11.89
C ILE A 128 5.54 2.14 11.68
N GLY A 129 5.17 1.63 10.51
CA GLY A 129 3.82 1.20 10.21
C GLY A 129 3.28 0.17 11.22
N ARG A 130 4.07 -0.85 11.57
CA ARG A 130 3.69 -1.84 12.57
C ARG A 130 3.49 -1.25 13.97
N GLN A 131 4.33 -0.30 14.36
CA GLN A 131 4.15 0.43 15.61
C GLN A 131 2.81 1.20 15.60
N LEU A 132 2.60 2.02 14.58
CA LEU A 132 1.39 2.85 14.47
C LEU A 132 0.11 2.00 14.34
N GLY A 133 0.18 0.84 13.68
CA GLY A 133 -0.91 -0.12 13.62
C GLY A 133 -1.25 -0.73 14.98
N SER A 134 -0.24 -0.99 15.83
CA SER A 134 -0.46 -1.49 17.20
C SER A 134 -1.15 -0.45 18.10
N GLU A 135 -0.94 0.82 17.79
CA GLU A 135 -1.53 1.96 18.51
C GLU A 135 -2.90 2.38 17.93
N SER A 136 -3.32 1.83 16.78
CA SER A 136 -4.53 2.24 16.06
C SER A 136 -5.66 1.24 16.21
N LYS A 137 -6.89 1.73 16.27
CA LYS A 137 -8.09 0.88 16.33
C LYS A 137 -8.74 0.65 14.97
N THR A 138 -8.48 1.54 14.01
CA THR A 138 -9.10 1.53 12.69
C THR A 138 -8.08 1.81 11.59
N ALA A 139 -8.44 1.45 10.35
CA ALA A 139 -7.68 1.79 9.16
C ALA A 139 -7.53 3.31 8.98
N ASP A 140 -8.59 4.08 9.23
CA ASP A 140 -8.54 5.55 9.13
C ASP A 140 -7.56 6.17 10.14
N GLU A 141 -7.55 5.69 11.38
CA GLU A 141 -6.60 6.16 12.40
C GLU A 141 -5.14 5.83 12.00
N ALA A 142 -4.92 4.61 11.50
CA ALA A 142 -3.62 4.20 10.98
C ALA A 142 -3.17 5.07 9.79
N ARG A 143 -4.07 5.35 8.84
CA ARG A 143 -3.84 6.24 7.69
C ARG A 143 -3.43 7.64 8.16
N GLU A 144 -4.17 8.20 9.11
CA GLU A 144 -3.91 9.53 9.66
C GLU A 144 -2.56 9.61 10.37
N LYS A 145 -2.21 8.59 11.16
CA LYS A 145 -0.90 8.51 11.82
C LYS A 145 0.24 8.37 10.82
N CYS A 146 0.13 7.53 9.79
CA CYS A 146 1.16 7.44 8.74
C CYS A 146 1.32 8.78 8.00
N ASN A 147 0.21 9.44 7.66
CA ASN A 147 0.24 10.78 7.07
C ASN A 147 0.88 11.84 7.99
N ALA A 148 0.62 11.79 9.29
CA ALA A 148 1.27 12.67 10.25
C ALA A 148 2.79 12.44 10.30
N ASN A 149 3.22 11.17 10.28
CA ASN A 149 4.63 10.80 10.29
C ASN A 149 5.35 11.24 9.01
N VAL A 150 4.68 11.15 7.85
CA VAL A 150 5.15 11.76 6.59
C VAL A 150 5.42 13.26 6.76
N ARG A 151 4.44 14.02 7.26
CA ARG A 151 4.56 15.49 7.43
C ARG A 151 5.62 15.90 8.43
N SER A 152 5.82 15.10 9.48
CA SER A 152 6.83 15.37 10.52
C SER A 152 8.26 14.99 10.12
N GLY A 153 8.44 14.32 8.97
CA GLY A 153 9.75 13.81 8.54
C GLY A 153 10.22 12.57 9.32
N TYR A 154 9.30 11.88 10.02
CA TYR A 154 9.62 10.68 10.78
C TYR A 154 9.69 9.43 9.89
N LEU A 155 9.01 9.44 8.74
CA LEU A 155 9.21 8.42 7.71
C LEU A 155 10.46 8.73 6.89
N GLN A 156 11.20 7.69 6.50
CA GLN A 156 12.28 7.83 5.54
C GLN A 156 11.66 7.99 4.15
N LEU A 157 11.79 9.16 3.53
CA LEU A 157 11.08 9.48 2.28
C LEU A 157 11.80 9.03 1.02
N ALA A 158 13.09 8.69 1.13
CA ALA A 158 13.91 8.25 0.02
C ALA A 158 15.04 7.32 0.50
N PRO A 159 15.54 6.44 -0.39
CA PRO A 159 16.73 5.62 -0.18
C PRO A 159 17.97 6.42 0.26
#